data_AF-A0AAD7N3H0-F1
#
_entry.id   AF-A0AAD7N3H0-F1
#
_cell.length_a   1.000
_cell.length_b   1.000
_cell.length_c   1.000
_cell.angle_alpha   90.00
_cell.angle_beta   90.00
_cell.angle_gamma   90.00
#
_symmetry.space_group_name_H-M   'P 1'
#
loop_
_entity.id
_entity.type
_entity.pdbx_description
1 polymer ?
#
loop_
_entity_poly.entity_id
_entity_poly.type
_entity_poly.pdbx_seq_one_letter_code
_entity_poly.pdbx_strand_id
1 'polypeptide(L)'
;MAIPDNFEVVSDAVDAVNILKGIVWDATSQFDAEKDKTQFRQYEDACDRVKNFYKEQHEKQTMEFNLKIRVEMRKTVRARMGIWEAMEKLNTLVDHSDPDTELSQIEHLLQTAEAIRRDGKPDWMQVTGLVHDLGKLLYLFGSEGQWDVVGDTFVVGCAFSDKIVLPQTFAGNPDSKDVVYSTECGIYKRHCGLDNVMLSWGHDEYLYHILKEQSSLPEEGLAMIRYHSFYPWHREGAYAHLTNASDEKALAAVRAFNPYDLYSKSDGSVDPAALKPYYEALIKKYFNNVIEW
;
A
#
# COMPACT_ATOMS: atom_id res chain seq x y z
N MET A 1 21.37 -25.85 -6.60
CA MET A 1 20.21 -26.78 -6.63
C MET A 1 19.06 -25.97 -6.07
N ALA A 2 18.18 -25.45 -6.94
CA ALA A 2 17.10 -24.56 -6.52
C ALA A 2 16.12 -25.36 -5.66
N ILE A 3 15.84 -24.87 -4.45
CA ILE A 3 14.76 -25.36 -3.62
C ILE A 3 13.47 -24.98 -4.38
N PRO A 4 12.54 -25.90 -4.66
CA PRO A 4 11.28 -25.53 -5.29
C PRO A 4 10.53 -24.56 -4.38
N ASP A 5 10.03 -23.46 -4.94
CA ASP A 5 9.30 -22.43 -4.21
C ASP A 5 8.02 -23.02 -3.61
N ASN A 6 8.08 -23.40 -2.34
CA ASN A 6 6.97 -23.96 -1.59
C ASN A 6 5.80 -22.96 -1.46
N PHE A 7 6.07 -21.67 -1.72
CA PHE A 7 5.09 -20.59 -1.63
C PHE A 7 4.16 -20.52 -2.85
N GLU A 8 4.68 -20.71 -4.08
CA GLU A 8 3.86 -20.69 -5.30
C GLU A 8 2.81 -21.82 -5.30
N VAL A 9 3.23 -23.03 -4.91
CA VAL A 9 2.32 -24.20 -4.84
C VAL A 9 1.22 -24.00 -3.79
N VAL A 10 1.51 -23.27 -2.72
CA VAL A 10 0.53 -22.98 -1.65
C VAL A 10 -0.45 -21.90 -2.10
N SER A 11 0.00 -20.87 -2.82
CA SER A 11 -0.85 -19.81 -3.37
C SER A 11 -1.92 -20.38 -4.31
N ASP A 12 -1.51 -21.16 -5.31
CA ASP A 12 -2.42 -21.76 -6.29
C ASP A 12 -3.47 -22.68 -5.63
N ALA A 13 -3.07 -23.40 -4.57
CA ALA A 13 -3.97 -24.28 -3.83
C ALA A 13 -5.02 -23.50 -3.02
N VAL A 14 -4.67 -22.31 -2.50
CA VAL A 14 -5.60 -21.44 -1.76
C VAL A 14 -6.68 -20.89 -2.71
N ASP A 15 -6.30 -20.45 -3.90
CA ASP A 15 -7.24 -19.90 -4.88
C ASP A 15 -8.20 -20.98 -5.40
N ALA A 16 -7.69 -22.17 -5.70
CA ALA A 16 -8.52 -23.30 -6.09
C ALA A 16 -9.58 -23.65 -5.03
N VAL A 17 -9.21 -23.62 -3.75
CA VAL A 17 -10.15 -23.91 -2.64
C VAL A 17 -11.19 -22.80 -2.47
N ASN A 18 -10.83 -21.54 -2.66
CA ASN A 18 -11.77 -20.42 -2.56
C ASN A 18 -12.80 -20.42 -3.70
N ILE A 19 -12.37 -20.72 -4.93
CA ILE A 19 -13.24 -20.91 -6.09
C ILE A 19 -14.24 -22.05 -5.81
N LEU A 20 -13.77 -23.18 -5.26
CA LEU A 20 -14.63 -24.31 -4.91
C LEU A 20 -15.64 -23.99 -3.79
N LYS A 21 -15.34 -23.01 -2.92
CA LYS A 21 -16.23 -22.53 -1.85
C LYS A 21 -17.16 -21.40 -2.30
N GLY A 22 -17.04 -20.92 -3.54
CA GLY A 22 -17.81 -19.77 -4.04
C GLY A 22 -17.45 -18.44 -3.39
N ILE A 23 -16.28 -18.34 -2.76
CA ILE A 23 -15.78 -17.11 -2.14
C ILE A 23 -15.03 -16.31 -3.21
N VAL A 24 -15.59 -15.15 -3.58
CA VAL A 24 -15.10 -14.31 -4.67
C VAL A 24 -14.47 -13.05 -4.07
N TRP A 25 -13.15 -12.94 -4.17
CA TRP A 25 -12.39 -11.86 -3.54
C TRP A 25 -12.70 -10.49 -4.16
N ASP A 26 -12.99 -10.43 -5.47
CA ASP A 26 -13.30 -9.21 -6.23
C ASP A 26 -14.79 -8.83 -6.24
N ALA A 27 -15.64 -9.53 -5.49
CA ALA A 27 -17.04 -9.14 -5.35
C ALA A 27 -17.17 -7.70 -4.82
N THR A 28 -18.17 -6.95 -5.27
CA THR A 28 -18.35 -5.56 -4.82
C THR A 28 -18.53 -5.47 -3.30
N SER A 29 -17.78 -4.57 -2.66
CA SER A 29 -17.89 -4.31 -1.22
C SER A 29 -19.33 -3.91 -0.86
N GLN A 30 -19.82 -4.44 0.26
CA GLN A 30 -21.16 -4.12 0.78
C GLN A 30 -21.07 -3.27 2.04
N PHE A 31 -19.98 -3.35 2.80
CA PHE A 31 -19.82 -2.63 4.05
C PHE A 31 -19.88 -1.09 3.91
N ASP A 32 -19.50 -0.54 2.75
CA ASP A 32 -19.44 0.90 2.49
C ASP A 32 -20.69 1.42 1.76
N ALA A 33 -21.71 0.58 1.52
CA ALA A 33 -22.88 0.92 0.71
C ALA A 33 -23.65 2.15 1.25
N GLU A 34 -23.67 2.34 2.56
CA GLU A 34 -24.36 3.46 3.24
C GLU A 34 -23.43 4.63 3.57
N LYS A 35 -22.13 4.55 3.22
CA LYS A 35 -21.16 5.59 3.57
C LYS A 35 -21.22 6.76 2.59
N ASP A 36 -21.20 7.98 3.13
CA ASP A 36 -21.10 9.18 2.31
C ASP A 36 -19.66 9.37 1.81
N LYS A 37 -19.42 8.87 0.59
CA LYS A 37 -18.11 8.90 -0.06
C LYS A 37 -17.60 10.31 -0.34
N THR A 38 -18.47 11.34 -0.26
CA THR A 38 -18.08 12.73 -0.49
C THR A 38 -17.28 13.33 0.67
N GLN A 39 -17.28 12.69 1.85
CA GLN A 39 -16.58 13.20 3.04
C GLN A 39 -15.10 12.82 3.10
N PHE A 40 -14.65 11.91 2.23
CA PHE A 40 -13.29 11.36 2.28
C PHE A 40 -12.37 12.04 1.26
N ARG A 41 -11.09 12.18 1.61
CA ARG A 41 -10.01 12.66 0.71
C ARG A 41 -10.24 14.07 0.17
N GLN A 42 -10.72 14.98 1.01
CA GLN A 42 -10.93 16.39 0.67
C GLN A 42 -9.65 17.22 0.85
N TYR A 43 -8.68 17.06 -0.05
CA TYR A 43 -7.36 17.69 0.07
C TYR A 43 -7.34 19.22 -0.13
N GLU A 44 -8.24 19.75 -0.95
CA GLU A 44 -8.35 21.20 -1.15
C GLU A 44 -8.86 21.93 0.10
N ASP A 45 -9.70 21.24 0.89
CA ASP A 45 -10.23 21.74 2.17
C ASP A 45 -9.42 21.25 3.38
N ALA A 46 -8.41 20.41 3.17
CA ALA A 46 -7.57 19.86 4.23
C ALA A 46 -6.74 20.96 4.93
N CYS A 47 -6.36 20.66 6.17
CA CYS A 47 -5.54 21.55 6.99
C CYS A 47 -4.12 21.71 6.45
N ASP A 48 -3.43 22.76 6.89
CA ASP A 48 -2.06 23.08 6.44
C ASP A 48 -1.07 21.93 6.71
N ARG A 49 -1.29 21.11 7.74
CA ARG A 49 -0.47 19.92 8.03
C ARG A 49 -0.41 18.98 6.82
N VAL A 50 -1.58 18.61 6.28
CA VAL A 50 -1.70 17.69 5.14
C VAL A 50 -1.18 18.33 3.85
N LYS A 51 -1.51 19.60 3.61
CA LYS A 51 -1.02 20.33 2.42
C LYS A 51 0.50 20.50 2.41
N ASN A 52 1.09 20.83 3.55
CA ASN A 52 2.54 20.95 3.69
C ASN A 52 3.23 19.60 3.59
N PHE A 53 2.62 18.53 4.11
CA PHE A 53 3.11 17.16 3.95
C PHE A 53 3.25 16.79 2.46
N TYR A 54 2.17 16.93 1.68
CA TYR A 54 2.20 16.56 0.26
C TYR A 54 3.14 17.45 -0.53
N LYS A 55 3.18 18.76 -0.22
CA LYS A 55 4.17 19.65 -0.83
C LYS A 55 5.60 19.16 -0.59
N GLU A 56 5.95 18.82 0.64
CA GLU A 56 7.28 18.31 0.98
C GLU A 56 7.58 17.00 0.24
N GLN A 57 6.62 16.06 0.23
CA GLN A 57 6.75 14.80 -0.51
C GLN A 57 7.00 15.03 -1.99
N HIS A 58 6.16 15.86 -2.64
CA HIS A 58 6.30 16.15 -4.06
C HIS A 58 7.61 16.85 -4.37
N GLU A 59 8.10 17.75 -3.52
CA GLU A 59 9.38 18.45 -3.73
C GLU A 59 10.60 17.53 -3.57
N LYS A 60 10.54 16.54 -2.68
CA LYS A 60 11.70 15.72 -2.29
C LYS A 60 11.78 14.33 -2.93
N GLN A 61 10.65 13.75 -3.36
CA GLN A 61 10.63 12.48 -4.06
C GLN A 61 11.14 12.64 -5.51
N THR A 62 12.46 12.65 -5.65
CA THR A 62 13.15 12.69 -6.94
C THR A 62 13.61 11.29 -7.36
N MET A 63 14.00 11.14 -8.63
CA MET A 63 14.67 9.95 -9.14
C MET A 63 15.95 9.65 -8.39
N GLU A 64 16.75 10.67 -8.06
CA GLU A 64 17.99 10.50 -7.31
C GLU A 64 17.71 9.93 -5.91
N PHE A 65 16.74 10.51 -5.20
CA PHE A 65 16.34 10.02 -3.88
C PHE A 65 15.87 8.56 -3.95
N ASN A 66 14.98 8.26 -4.89
CA ASN A 66 14.40 6.93 -5.03
C ASN A 66 15.43 5.85 -5.39
N LEU A 67 16.42 6.19 -6.22
CA LEU A 67 17.55 5.29 -6.51
C LEU A 67 18.40 5.03 -5.26
N LYS A 68 18.76 6.09 -4.53
CA LYS A 68 19.57 6.01 -3.32
C LYS A 68 18.89 5.16 -2.24
N ILE A 69 17.65 5.50 -1.88
CA ILE A 69 16.94 4.84 -0.77
C ILE A 69 16.72 3.35 -1.07
N ARG A 70 16.35 2.98 -2.30
CA ARG A 70 16.17 1.55 -2.66
C ARG A 70 17.46 0.74 -2.52
N VAL A 71 18.62 1.34 -2.77
CA VAL A 71 19.92 0.70 -2.55
C VAL A 71 20.26 0.58 -1.06
N GLU A 72 19.96 1.60 -0.27
CA GLU A 72 20.21 1.60 1.19
C GLU A 72 19.28 0.61 1.92
N MET A 73 18.03 0.54 1.50
CA MET A 73 17.01 -0.29 2.15
C MET A 73 17.28 -1.79 1.95
N ARG A 74 17.81 -2.19 0.80
CA ARG A 74 18.18 -3.59 0.52
C ARG A 74 19.38 -4.12 1.30
N LYS A 75 20.20 -3.26 1.92
CA LYS A 75 21.49 -3.67 2.51
C LYS A 75 21.41 -4.15 3.95
N THR A 76 20.31 -3.90 4.66
CA THR A 76 20.29 -4.06 6.12
C THR A 76 18.92 -4.49 6.62
N VAL A 77 18.91 -5.56 7.41
CA VAL A 77 17.76 -5.93 8.23
C VAL A 77 17.73 -4.99 9.44
N ARG A 78 16.64 -4.24 9.57
CA ARG A 78 16.41 -3.19 10.58
C ARG A 78 15.77 -3.75 11.84
N ALA A 79 14.89 -4.75 11.69
CA ALA A 79 14.29 -5.42 12.83
C ALA A 79 13.99 -6.89 12.52
N ARG A 80 13.87 -7.69 13.58
CA ARG A 80 13.36 -9.06 13.53
C ARG A 80 12.24 -9.18 14.55
N MET A 81 11.02 -9.30 14.06
CA MET A 81 9.81 -9.36 14.89
C MET A 81 8.67 -10.00 14.11
N GLY A 82 7.69 -10.55 14.83
CA GLY A 82 6.46 -11.09 14.23
C GLY A 82 5.51 -9.97 13.75
N ILE A 83 4.50 -10.33 12.95
CA ILE A 83 3.50 -9.36 12.44
C ILE A 83 2.76 -8.65 13.57
N TRP A 84 2.36 -9.37 14.63
CA TRP A 84 1.62 -8.73 15.73
C TRP A 84 2.52 -7.78 16.53
N GLU A 85 3.78 -8.14 16.77
CA GLU A 85 4.77 -7.25 17.40
C GLU A 85 5.03 -6.00 16.54
N ALA A 86 5.04 -6.16 15.22
CA ALA A 86 5.15 -5.06 14.26
C ALA A 86 3.94 -4.10 14.35
N MET A 87 2.72 -4.63 14.49
CA MET A 87 1.51 -3.82 14.72
C MET A 87 1.60 -3.04 16.03
N GLU A 88 2.01 -3.69 17.13
CA GLU A 88 2.19 -3.05 18.44
C GLU A 88 3.25 -1.95 18.39
N LYS A 89 4.34 -2.16 17.63
CA LYS A 89 5.39 -1.16 17.41
C LYS A 89 4.90 0.01 16.56
N LEU A 90 4.16 -0.26 15.48
CA LEU A 90 3.60 0.77 14.60
C LEU A 90 2.60 1.67 15.33
N ASN A 91 1.91 1.14 16.34
CA ASN A 91 0.96 1.90 17.14
C ASN A 91 1.53 3.14 17.87
N THR A 92 2.85 3.31 17.85
CA THR A 92 3.55 4.51 18.35
C THR A 92 3.63 5.67 17.36
N LEU A 93 3.19 5.47 16.11
CA LEU A 93 3.20 6.45 15.02
C LEU A 93 1.83 7.10 14.82
N VAL A 94 1.81 8.40 14.52
CA VAL A 94 0.64 9.15 14.01
C VAL A 94 0.92 9.55 12.56
N ASP A 95 0.02 9.22 11.64
CA ASP A 95 0.12 9.52 10.20
C ASP A 95 -0.36 10.96 9.91
N HIS A 96 0.51 11.81 9.38
CA HIS A 96 0.21 13.22 9.10
C HIS A 96 -0.30 13.48 7.68
N SER A 97 -0.28 12.47 6.80
CA SER A 97 -0.76 12.58 5.41
C SER A 97 -2.27 12.40 5.29
N ASP A 98 -2.88 11.72 6.27
CA ASP A 98 -4.29 11.37 6.27
C ASP A 98 -5.17 12.58 6.64
N PRO A 99 -6.08 13.02 5.75
CA PRO A 99 -7.05 14.06 6.06
C PRO A 99 -8.27 13.56 6.82
N ASP A 100 -8.49 12.23 6.86
CA ASP A 100 -9.77 11.63 7.24
C ASP A 100 -9.81 11.20 8.73
N THR A 101 -8.66 10.97 9.38
CA THR A 101 -8.64 10.47 10.77
C THR A 101 -7.32 10.69 11.54
N GLU A 102 -7.40 10.58 12.88
CA GLU A 102 -6.24 10.50 13.81
C GLU A 102 -6.23 9.16 14.59
N LEU A 103 -6.82 8.11 14.01
CA LEU A 103 -6.88 6.78 14.62
C LEU A 103 -5.50 6.23 14.95
N SER A 104 -5.47 5.41 16.00
CA SER A 104 -4.28 4.60 16.28
C SER A 104 -4.04 3.63 15.13
N GLN A 105 -2.78 3.37 14.79
CA GLN A 105 -2.46 2.53 13.62
C GLN A 105 -3.00 1.11 13.81
N ILE A 106 -3.00 0.57 15.03
CA ILE A 106 -3.55 -0.77 15.27
C ILE A 106 -5.06 -0.84 15.07
N GLU A 107 -5.79 0.24 15.41
CA GLU A 107 -7.23 0.31 15.14
C GLU A 107 -7.51 0.35 13.64
N HIS A 108 -6.79 1.16 12.86
CA HIS A 108 -6.93 1.22 11.40
C HIS A 108 -6.72 -0.15 10.75
N LEU A 109 -5.61 -0.84 11.09
CA LEU A 109 -5.32 -2.18 10.56
C LEU A 109 -6.44 -3.19 10.87
N LEU A 110 -6.95 -3.18 12.10
CA LEU A 110 -8.02 -4.07 12.52
C LEU A 110 -9.39 -3.69 11.93
N GLN A 111 -9.69 -2.41 11.78
CA GLN A 111 -10.92 -1.94 11.12
C GLN A 111 -10.97 -2.37 9.66
N THR A 112 -9.87 -2.21 8.93
CA THR A 112 -9.75 -2.66 7.54
C THR A 112 -9.91 -4.18 7.45
N ALA A 113 -9.21 -4.94 8.30
CA ALA A 113 -9.32 -6.40 8.32
C ALA A 113 -10.74 -6.90 8.70
N GLU A 114 -11.38 -6.28 9.69
CA GLU A 114 -12.74 -6.62 10.10
C GLU A 114 -13.77 -6.24 9.03
N ALA A 115 -13.60 -5.13 8.33
CA ALA A 115 -14.48 -4.76 7.22
C ALA A 115 -14.44 -5.80 6.09
N ILE A 116 -13.24 -6.25 5.74
CA ILE A 116 -13.02 -7.34 4.78
C ILE A 116 -13.66 -8.65 5.28
N ARG A 117 -13.50 -8.97 6.57
CA ARG A 117 -14.08 -10.17 7.19
C ARG A 117 -15.61 -10.15 7.20
N ARG A 118 -16.23 -9.02 7.51
CA ARG A 118 -17.70 -8.84 7.53
C ARG A 118 -18.32 -9.03 6.14
N ASP A 119 -17.61 -8.60 5.09
CA ASP A 119 -18.01 -8.81 3.70
C ASP A 119 -17.76 -10.25 3.18
N GLY A 120 -17.29 -11.16 4.05
CA GLY A 120 -17.12 -12.58 3.71
C GLY A 120 -15.95 -12.86 2.76
N LYS A 121 -15.00 -11.93 2.65
CA LYS A 121 -13.81 -12.06 1.82
C LYS A 121 -12.86 -13.15 2.35
N PRO A 122 -12.02 -13.76 1.48
CA PRO A 122 -11.18 -14.87 1.90
C PRO A 122 -10.15 -14.45 2.96
N ASP A 123 -9.73 -15.42 3.77
CA ASP A 123 -8.76 -15.23 4.86
C ASP A 123 -7.50 -14.47 4.43
N TRP A 124 -6.98 -14.72 3.22
CA TRP A 124 -5.77 -14.04 2.75
C TRP A 124 -6.02 -12.55 2.55
N MET A 125 -7.21 -12.15 2.08
CA MET A 125 -7.54 -10.73 1.88
C MET A 125 -7.74 -10.03 3.22
N GLN A 126 -8.31 -10.73 4.21
CA GLN A 126 -8.44 -10.22 5.57
C GLN A 126 -7.06 -9.93 6.17
N VAL A 127 -6.11 -10.87 6.03
CA VAL A 127 -4.76 -10.65 6.55
C VAL A 127 -3.96 -9.64 5.72
N THR A 128 -4.21 -9.52 4.41
CA THR A 128 -3.70 -8.41 3.60
C THR A 128 -4.14 -7.06 4.17
N GLY A 129 -5.43 -6.90 4.51
CA GLY A 129 -5.93 -5.70 5.19
C GLY A 129 -5.31 -5.47 6.56
N LEU A 130 -5.00 -6.53 7.31
CA LEU A 130 -4.32 -6.41 8.60
C LEU A 130 -2.90 -5.87 8.47
N VAL A 131 -2.20 -6.15 7.36
CA VAL A 131 -0.77 -5.85 7.23
C VAL A 131 -0.45 -4.70 6.28
N HIS A 132 -1.38 -4.24 5.44
CA HIS A 132 -1.11 -3.31 4.33
C HIS A 132 -0.26 -2.09 4.70
N ASP A 133 -0.49 -1.55 5.90
CA ASP A 133 0.15 -0.34 6.40
C ASP A 133 1.39 -0.60 7.28
N LEU A 134 1.80 -1.85 7.49
CA LEU A 134 2.98 -2.17 8.31
C LEU A 134 4.30 -1.66 7.71
N GLY A 135 4.30 -1.29 6.43
CA GLY A 135 5.43 -0.60 5.84
C GLY A 135 5.72 0.76 6.48
N LYS A 136 4.76 1.36 7.20
CA LYS A 136 4.94 2.62 7.93
C LYS A 136 5.99 2.53 9.06
N LEU A 137 6.38 1.31 9.44
CA LEU A 137 7.53 1.06 10.31
C LEU A 137 8.84 1.65 9.79
N LEU A 138 8.94 1.96 8.49
CA LEU A 138 10.02 2.77 7.92
C LEU A 138 10.35 4.01 8.74
N TYR A 139 9.32 4.67 9.29
CA TYR A 139 9.50 5.86 10.13
C TYR A 139 10.35 5.59 11.37
N LEU A 140 10.29 4.37 11.90
CA LEU A 140 11.08 3.93 13.04
C LEU A 140 12.45 3.37 12.64
N PHE A 141 12.70 3.20 11.34
CA PHE A 141 13.90 2.54 10.80
C PHE A 141 14.77 3.44 9.92
N GLY A 142 14.70 4.74 10.16
CA GLY A 142 15.63 5.72 9.60
C GLY A 142 15.16 6.41 8.33
N SER A 143 13.84 6.59 8.18
CA SER A 143 13.31 7.54 7.18
C SER A 143 13.79 8.97 7.45
N GLU A 144 13.80 9.80 6.42
CA GLU A 144 14.15 11.23 6.54
C GLU A 144 12.98 12.08 7.03
N GLY A 145 11.74 11.58 6.94
CA GLY A 145 10.54 12.19 7.49
C GLY A 145 9.34 11.25 7.39
N GLN A 146 8.12 11.81 7.42
CA GLN A 146 6.94 11.04 7.00
C GLN A 146 6.76 11.06 5.48
N TRP A 147 7.30 12.08 4.80
CA TRP A 147 7.14 12.30 3.35
C TRP A 147 7.73 11.17 2.49
N ASP A 148 8.69 10.41 3.03
CA ASP A 148 9.28 9.21 2.44
C ASP A 148 8.74 7.90 3.04
N VAL A 149 7.58 7.96 3.70
CA VAL A 149 6.92 6.81 4.32
C VAL A 149 5.45 6.69 3.91
N VAL A 150 4.64 7.72 4.13
CA VAL A 150 3.17 7.68 3.98
C VAL A 150 2.70 8.50 2.77
N GLY A 151 1.39 8.57 2.54
CA GLY A 151 0.75 9.38 1.51
C GLY A 151 0.63 8.71 0.14
N ASP A 152 -0.18 9.31 -0.72
CA ASP A 152 -0.38 8.86 -2.10
C ASP A 152 0.95 8.74 -2.87
N THR A 153 1.11 7.66 -3.62
CA THR A 153 2.29 7.42 -4.44
C THR A 153 2.10 7.86 -5.88
N PHE A 154 3.21 8.10 -6.57
CA PHE A 154 3.24 8.49 -7.97
C PHE A 154 4.49 7.95 -8.67
N VAL A 155 4.51 7.94 -10.00
CA VAL A 155 5.69 7.50 -10.77
C VAL A 155 6.74 8.61 -10.78
N VAL A 156 7.97 8.30 -10.36
CA VAL A 156 9.14 9.17 -10.54
C VAL A 156 9.85 8.86 -11.85
N GLY A 157 10.57 9.82 -12.44
CA GLY A 157 11.36 9.57 -13.67
C GLY A 157 10.59 9.67 -14.98
N CYS A 158 9.35 10.15 -14.93
CA CYS A 158 8.55 10.64 -16.05
C CYS A 158 7.68 11.81 -15.59
N ALA A 159 6.95 12.42 -16.52
CA ALA A 159 6.14 13.59 -16.22
C ALA A 159 5.12 13.27 -15.11
N PHE A 160 5.04 14.16 -14.12
CA PHE A 160 4.05 14.07 -13.06
C PHE A 160 2.65 14.32 -13.63
N SER A 161 1.71 13.44 -13.29
CA SER A 161 0.31 13.54 -13.73
C SER A 161 -0.41 14.69 -13.02
N ASP A 162 -1.26 15.43 -13.74
CA ASP A 162 -2.15 16.46 -13.18
C ASP A 162 -3.26 15.88 -12.29
N LYS A 163 -3.43 14.55 -12.32
CA LYS A 163 -4.33 13.79 -11.43
C LYS A 163 -3.73 13.41 -10.08
N ILE A 164 -2.46 13.75 -9.81
CA ILE A 164 -1.88 13.59 -8.47
C ILE A 164 -2.50 14.67 -7.57
N VAL A 165 -2.70 14.36 -6.29
CA VAL A 165 -3.16 15.33 -5.29
C VAL A 165 -2.25 16.57 -5.28
N LEU A 166 -2.82 17.77 -5.20
CA LEU A 166 -2.09 19.05 -5.17
C LEU A 166 -0.98 19.16 -6.25
N PRO A 167 -1.27 18.90 -7.53
CA PRO A 167 -0.26 18.71 -8.57
C PRO A 167 0.62 19.96 -8.80
N GLN A 168 0.11 21.14 -8.46
CA GLN A 168 0.84 22.42 -8.52
C GLN A 168 2.11 22.44 -7.66
N THR A 169 2.20 21.60 -6.63
CA THR A 169 3.35 21.57 -5.72
C THR A 169 4.60 20.93 -6.34
N PHE A 170 4.44 20.14 -7.42
CA PHE A 170 5.57 19.60 -8.19
C PHE A 170 6.44 20.67 -8.87
N ALA A 171 5.99 21.93 -8.94
CA ALA A 171 6.81 23.04 -9.41
C ALA A 171 8.11 23.24 -8.61
N GLY A 172 8.13 22.77 -7.35
CA GLY A 172 9.31 22.75 -6.50
C GLY A 172 10.20 21.51 -6.66
N ASN A 173 9.73 20.44 -7.32
CA ASN A 173 10.54 19.26 -7.61
C ASN A 173 11.51 19.54 -8.77
N PRO A 174 12.83 19.29 -8.62
CA PRO A 174 13.79 19.51 -9.71
C PRO A 174 13.53 18.64 -10.94
N ASP A 175 13.00 17.42 -10.78
CA ASP A 175 12.73 16.49 -11.89
C ASP A 175 11.62 17.02 -12.82
N SER A 176 10.74 17.90 -12.33
CA SER A 176 9.71 18.54 -13.17
C SER A 176 10.29 19.43 -14.29
N LYS A 177 11.56 19.83 -14.15
CA LYS A 177 12.30 20.69 -15.09
C LYS A 177 13.39 19.92 -15.84
N ASP A 178 13.60 18.65 -15.51
CA ASP A 178 14.58 17.80 -16.19
C ASP A 178 14.09 17.47 -17.60
N VAL A 179 14.97 17.58 -18.60
CA VAL A 179 14.61 17.40 -20.02
C VAL A 179 14.20 15.97 -20.38
N VAL A 180 14.59 14.98 -19.57
CA VAL A 180 14.17 13.59 -19.72
C VAL A 180 12.93 13.35 -18.88
N TYR A 181 12.99 13.61 -17.57
CA TYR A 181 11.89 13.25 -16.65
C TYR A 181 10.63 14.08 -16.88
N SER A 182 10.71 15.27 -17.46
CA SER A 182 9.51 16.06 -17.80
C SER A 182 8.74 15.56 -19.03
N THR A 183 9.21 14.50 -19.70
CA THR A 183 8.51 13.89 -20.84
C THR A 183 7.52 12.80 -20.40
N GLU A 184 6.49 12.52 -21.23
CA GLU A 184 5.40 11.59 -20.90
C GLU A 184 5.91 10.24 -20.35
N CYS A 185 6.86 9.60 -21.05
CA CYS A 185 7.43 8.33 -20.58
C CYS A 185 8.72 8.48 -19.78
N GLY A 186 9.40 9.63 -19.85
CA GLY A 186 10.70 9.83 -19.23
C GLY A 186 11.69 8.72 -19.54
N ILE A 187 12.15 8.02 -18.50
CA ILE A 187 13.09 6.88 -18.64
C ILE A 187 12.42 5.56 -19.02
N TYR A 188 11.09 5.49 -19.00
CA TYR A 188 10.34 4.25 -19.18
C TYR A 188 10.04 3.97 -20.65
N LYS A 189 9.87 2.69 -20.96
CA LYS A 189 9.27 2.28 -22.22
C LYS A 189 7.75 2.36 -22.08
N ARG A 190 7.07 2.81 -23.13
CA ARG A 190 5.61 2.75 -23.20
C ARG A 190 5.14 1.30 -23.00
N HIS A 191 4.13 1.11 -22.16
CA HIS A 191 3.56 -0.18 -21.77
C HIS A 191 4.57 -1.16 -21.16
N CYS A 192 5.58 -0.67 -20.42
CA CYS A 192 6.55 -1.53 -19.74
C CYS A 192 5.94 -2.36 -18.59
N GLY A 193 4.76 -1.99 -18.09
CA GLY A 193 4.13 -2.58 -16.92
C GLY A 193 4.61 -1.93 -15.63
N LEU A 194 3.76 -1.91 -14.59
CA LEU A 194 4.06 -1.25 -13.32
C LEU A 194 5.17 -1.95 -12.53
N ASP A 195 5.47 -3.21 -12.80
CA ASP A 195 6.65 -3.88 -12.25
C ASP A 195 7.98 -3.24 -12.69
N ASN A 196 7.96 -2.53 -13.82
CA ASN A 196 9.13 -1.88 -14.41
C ASN A 196 9.15 -0.36 -14.19
N VAL A 197 8.20 0.18 -13.41
CA VAL A 197 8.18 1.60 -13.04
C VAL A 197 8.64 1.78 -11.60
N MET A 198 9.25 2.93 -11.32
CA MET A 198 9.59 3.32 -9.98
C MET A 198 8.50 4.23 -9.43
N LEU A 199 7.73 3.70 -8.48
CA LEU A 199 6.87 4.52 -7.63
C LEU A 199 7.72 5.26 -6.60
N SER A 200 7.27 6.46 -6.22
CA SER A 200 7.79 7.22 -5.10
C SER A 200 7.91 6.32 -3.87
N TRP A 201 9.06 6.40 -3.19
CA TRP A 201 9.39 5.51 -2.09
C TRP A 201 8.46 5.73 -0.90
N GLY A 202 8.02 4.63 -0.28
CA GLY A 202 7.13 4.66 0.88
C GLY A 202 6.81 3.26 1.38
N HIS A 203 5.81 3.20 2.26
CA HIS A 203 5.37 1.98 2.95
C HIS A 203 4.93 0.87 1.99
N ASP A 204 4.22 1.19 0.90
CA ASP A 204 3.79 0.21 -0.12
C ASP A 204 4.96 -0.62 -0.66
N GLU A 205 5.98 0.04 -1.22
CA GLU A 205 7.09 -0.62 -1.90
C GLU A 205 8.04 -1.32 -0.92
N TYR A 206 8.23 -0.73 0.25
CA TYR A 206 9.00 -1.36 1.31
C TYR A 206 8.33 -2.65 1.79
N LEU A 207 7.03 -2.60 2.09
CA LEU A 207 6.31 -3.77 2.59
C LEU A 207 6.16 -4.85 1.52
N TYR A 208 5.89 -4.47 0.26
CA TYR A 208 5.82 -5.41 -0.85
C TYR A 208 7.11 -6.24 -0.95
N HIS A 209 8.28 -5.59 -0.90
CA HIS A 209 9.55 -6.30 -1.00
C HIS A 209 9.80 -7.27 0.17
N ILE A 210 9.36 -6.93 1.38
CA ILE A 210 9.45 -7.83 2.54
C ILE A 210 8.51 -9.03 2.40
N LEU A 211 7.23 -8.76 2.13
CA LEU A 211 6.19 -9.79 2.17
C LEU A 211 6.23 -10.71 0.95
N LYS A 212 6.70 -10.23 -0.21
CA LYS A 212 6.92 -11.06 -1.39
C LYS A 212 7.86 -12.24 -1.10
N GLU A 213 8.85 -12.06 -0.23
CA GLU A 213 9.85 -13.09 0.08
C GLU A 213 9.54 -13.88 1.35
N GLN A 214 8.67 -13.37 2.22
CA GLN A 214 8.46 -13.90 3.58
C GLN A 214 7.00 -14.21 3.93
N SER A 215 6.12 -14.29 2.92
CA SER A 215 4.71 -14.66 3.08
C SER A 215 4.22 -15.63 1.99
N SER A 216 3.08 -16.27 2.23
CA SER A 216 2.32 -17.05 1.26
C SER A 216 1.08 -16.30 0.75
N LEU A 217 1.12 -14.96 0.73
CA LEU A 217 0.05 -14.15 0.14
C LEU A 217 0.01 -14.36 -1.39
N PRO A 218 -1.20 -14.42 -1.99
CA PRO A 218 -1.32 -14.50 -3.45
C PRO A 218 -0.91 -13.20 -4.13
N GLU A 219 -0.73 -13.24 -5.46
CA GLU A 219 -0.33 -12.09 -6.27
C GLU A 219 -1.26 -10.89 -6.09
N GLU A 220 -2.57 -11.13 -5.96
CA GLU A 220 -3.57 -10.10 -5.69
C GLU A 220 -3.34 -9.41 -4.34
N GLY A 221 -3.04 -10.18 -3.29
CA GLY A 221 -2.74 -9.63 -1.96
C GLY A 221 -1.47 -8.78 -1.96
N LEU A 222 -0.43 -9.22 -2.69
CA LEU A 222 0.80 -8.45 -2.87
C LEU A 222 0.58 -7.19 -3.72
N ALA A 223 -0.29 -7.26 -4.73
CA ALA A 223 -0.67 -6.10 -5.55
C ALA A 223 -1.45 -5.07 -4.75
N MET A 224 -2.38 -5.50 -3.89
CA MET A 224 -3.07 -4.62 -2.94
C MET A 224 -2.06 -3.87 -2.07
N ILE A 225 -1.09 -4.57 -1.46
CA ILE A 225 -0.04 -3.93 -0.65
C ILE A 225 0.78 -2.92 -1.46
N ARG A 226 1.26 -3.31 -2.65
CA ARG A 226 2.21 -2.49 -3.41
C ARG A 226 1.61 -1.24 -4.03
N TYR A 227 0.30 -1.22 -4.26
CA TYR A 227 -0.33 -0.19 -5.09
C TYR A 227 -1.54 0.49 -4.44
N HIS A 228 -1.87 0.19 -3.17
CA HIS A 228 -3.03 0.80 -2.51
C HIS A 228 -2.91 2.30 -2.30
N SER A 229 -1.69 2.85 -2.24
CA SER A 229 -1.46 4.29 -2.20
C SER A 229 -1.38 4.92 -3.59
N PHE A 230 -1.42 4.15 -4.68
CA PHE A 230 -1.24 4.65 -6.04
C PHE A 230 -2.54 5.20 -6.65
N TYR A 231 -3.19 6.12 -5.92
CA TYR A 231 -4.48 6.74 -6.28
C TYR A 231 -4.54 7.34 -7.68
N PRO A 232 -3.49 8.03 -8.18
CA PRO A 232 -3.48 8.52 -9.55
C PRO A 232 -3.80 7.42 -10.56
N TRP A 233 -3.34 6.18 -10.32
CA TRP A 233 -3.61 5.06 -11.20
C TRP A 233 -4.95 4.38 -10.90
N HIS A 234 -5.12 3.82 -9.69
CA HIS A 234 -6.25 2.91 -9.46
C HIS A 234 -7.61 3.62 -9.40
N ARG A 235 -7.63 4.89 -9.00
CA ARG A 235 -8.83 5.73 -8.91
C ARG A 235 -8.96 6.65 -10.12
N GLU A 236 -7.91 7.40 -10.43
CA GLU A 236 -8.00 8.50 -11.40
C GLU A 236 -7.65 8.09 -12.85
N GLY A 237 -7.10 6.88 -13.06
CA GLY A 237 -6.76 6.36 -14.38
C GLY A 237 -5.58 7.08 -15.06
N ALA A 238 -4.67 7.67 -14.29
CA ALA A 238 -3.38 8.16 -14.77
C ALA A 238 -2.45 6.99 -15.15
N TYR A 239 -1.34 7.32 -15.81
CA TYR A 239 -0.24 6.40 -16.12
C TYR A 239 -0.59 5.20 -17.04
N ALA A 240 -1.74 5.21 -17.72
CA ALA A 240 -2.13 4.15 -18.65
C ALA A 240 -1.13 3.90 -19.80
N HIS A 241 -0.28 4.90 -20.13
CA HIS A 241 0.80 4.74 -21.11
C HIS A 241 1.99 3.92 -20.59
N LEU A 242 2.08 3.66 -19.28
CA LEU A 242 3.11 2.80 -18.67
C LEU A 242 2.57 1.40 -18.35
N THR A 243 1.25 1.23 -18.23
CA THR A 243 0.63 -0.04 -17.86
C THR A 243 0.59 -1.05 -19.01
N ASN A 244 0.47 -2.34 -18.67
CA ASN A 244 0.31 -3.47 -19.57
C ASN A 244 -0.86 -4.38 -19.12
N ALA A 245 -1.00 -5.56 -19.75
CA ALA A 245 -2.09 -6.50 -19.45
C ALA A 245 -2.03 -7.14 -18.05
N SER A 246 -0.84 -7.30 -17.43
CA SER A 246 -0.76 -7.82 -16.05
C SER A 246 -1.28 -6.79 -15.04
N ASP A 247 -1.11 -5.51 -15.33
CA ASP A 247 -1.60 -4.43 -14.47
C ASP A 247 -3.13 -4.38 -14.40
N GLU A 248 -3.86 -4.93 -15.38
CA GLU A 248 -5.32 -5.02 -15.32
C GLU A 248 -5.81 -5.91 -14.16
N LYS A 249 -5.08 -7.00 -13.88
CA LYS A 249 -5.38 -7.88 -12.74
C LYS A 249 -5.05 -7.19 -11.42
N ALA A 250 -3.87 -6.55 -11.34
CA ALA A 250 -3.48 -5.76 -10.17
C ALA A 250 -4.47 -4.63 -9.90
N LEU A 251 -4.98 -3.97 -10.95
CA LEU A 251 -5.99 -2.92 -10.83
C LEU A 251 -7.29 -3.43 -10.23
N ALA A 252 -7.74 -4.62 -10.64
CA ALA A 252 -8.92 -5.26 -10.06
C ALA A 252 -8.72 -5.57 -8.57
N ALA A 253 -7.56 -6.13 -8.19
CA ALA A 253 -7.19 -6.39 -6.80
C ALA A 253 -7.21 -5.11 -5.94
N VAL A 254 -6.53 -4.06 -6.40
CA VAL A 254 -6.42 -2.80 -5.67
C VAL A 254 -7.78 -2.11 -5.55
N ARG A 255 -8.61 -2.12 -6.60
CA ARG A 255 -9.97 -1.58 -6.54
C ARG A 255 -10.91 -2.36 -5.63
N ALA A 256 -10.72 -3.68 -5.53
CA ALA A 256 -11.47 -4.50 -4.57
C ALA A 256 -11.06 -4.20 -3.12
N PHE A 257 -9.79 -3.84 -2.89
CA PHE A 257 -9.26 -3.53 -1.57
C PHE A 257 -9.56 -2.10 -1.09
N ASN A 258 -9.41 -1.11 -1.98
CA ASN A 258 -9.42 0.31 -1.62
C ASN A 258 -10.63 0.79 -0.81
N PRO A 259 -11.88 0.32 -1.05
CA PRO A 259 -13.00 0.69 -0.20
C PRO A 259 -12.75 0.37 1.28
N TYR A 260 -12.17 -0.80 1.58
CA TYR A 260 -11.91 -1.27 2.95
C TYR A 260 -10.85 -0.42 3.66
N ASP A 261 -9.75 -0.09 2.98
CA ASP A 261 -8.74 0.81 3.53
C ASP A 261 -9.31 2.21 3.77
N LEU A 262 -10.00 2.77 2.77
CA LEU A 262 -10.45 4.15 2.85
C LEU A 262 -11.62 4.36 3.81
N TYR A 263 -12.67 3.56 3.66
CA TYR A 263 -13.93 3.85 4.33
C TYR A 263 -14.01 3.19 5.71
N SER A 264 -13.25 2.15 6.04
CA SER A 264 -13.30 1.53 7.38
C SER A 264 -12.90 2.50 8.51
N LYS A 265 -12.17 3.58 8.18
CA LYS A 265 -11.75 4.66 9.09
C LYS A 265 -12.90 5.34 9.83
N SER A 266 -14.12 5.27 9.29
CA SER A 266 -15.33 5.82 9.93
C SER A 266 -16.09 4.79 10.79
N ASP A 267 -15.57 3.57 10.92
CA ASP A 267 -16.19 2.54 11.76
C ASP A 267 -16.02 2.86 13.25
N GLY A 268 -16.82 2.21 14.08
CA GLY A 268 -16.62 2.24 15.53
C GLY A 268 -15.25 1.67 15.93
N SER A 269 -14.80 2.01 17.14
CA SER A 269 -13.57 1.43 17.72
C SER A 269 -13.69 -0.09 17.83
N VAL A 270 -12.56 -0.77 17.62
CA VAL A 270 -12.41 -2.22 17.67
C VAL A 270 -11.65 -2.61 18.94
N ASP A 271 -11.89 -3.81 19.49
CA ASP A 271 -11.15 -4.34 20.63
C ASP A 271 -9.99 -5.22 20.15
N PRO A 272 -8.72 -4.75 20.20
CA PRO A 272 -7.58 -5.53 19.73
C PRO A 272 -7.38 -6.81 20.53
N ALA A 273 -7.68 -6.81 21.83
CA ALA A 273 -7.47 -7.97 22.69
C ALA A 273 -8.45 -9.10 22.35
N ALA A 274 -9.70 -8.75 22.03
CA ALA A 274 -10.71 -9.72 21.59
C ALA A 274 -10.40 -10.29 20.19
N LEU A 275 -9.84 -9.47 19.29
CA LEU A 275 -9.54 -9.86 17.91
C LEU A 275 -8.20 -10.59 17.75
N LYS A 276 -7.24 -10.37 18.66
CA LYS A 276 -5.90 -10.95 18.60
C LYS A 276 -5.86 -12.46 18.33
N PRO A 277 -6.62 -13.33 19.04
CA PRO A 277 -6.53 -14.77 18.81
C PRO A 277 -6.93 -15.20 17.40
N TYR A 278 -7.89 -14.49 16.77
CA TYR A 278 -8.32 -14.77 15.41
C TYR A 278 -7.22 -14.40 14.40
N TYR A 279 -6.68 -13.19 14.51
CA TYR A 279 -5.68 -12.70 13.57
C TYR A 279 -4.31 -13.33 13.77
N GLU A 280 -3.92 -13.73 14.98
CA GLU A 280 -2.71 -14.53 15.21
C GLU A 280 -2.77 -15.89 14.48
N ALA A 281 -3.95 -16.51 14.40
CA ALA A 281 -4.13 -17.75 13.64
C ALA A 281 -3.95 -17.53 12.13
N LEU A 282 -4.46 -16.41 11.59
CA LEU A 282 -4.23 -16.03 10.19
C LEU A 282 -2.77 -15.66 9.92
N ILE A 283 -2.14 -14.90 10.83
CA ILE A 283 -0.72 -14.54 10.73
C ILE A 283 0.13 -15.81 10.63
N LYS A 284 -0.10 -16.78 11.52
CA LYS A 284 0.63 -18.06 11.51
C LYS A 284 0.41 -18.88 10.22
N LYS A 285 -0.72 -18.69 9.54
CA LYS A 285 -1.04 -19.37 8.28
C LYS A 285 -0.26 -18.78 7.10
N TYR A 286 -0.05 -17.46 7.08
CA TYR A 286 0.46 -16.75 5.89
C TYR A 286 1.88 -16.20 6.02
N PHE A 287 2.44 -16.10 7.22
CA PHE A 287 3.74 -15.48 7.44
C PHE A 287 4.67 -16.37 8.26
N ASN A 288 5.97 -16.15 8.10
CA ASN A 288 6.96 -16.71 9.01
C ASN A 288 6.75 -16.17 10.44
N ASN A 289 7.09 -16.98 11.45
CA ASN A 289 6.98 -16.55 12.86
C ASN A 289 7.79 -15.29 13.16
N VAL A 290 8.93 -15.12 12.47
CA VAL A 290 9.79 -13.94 12.54
C VAL A 290 9.97 -13.42 11.12
N ILE A 291 9.75 -12.12 10.94
CA ILE A 291 9.98 -11.41 9.68
C ILE A 291 11.23 -10.55 9.82
N GLU A 292 12.06 -10.55 8.79
CA GLU A 292 13.16 -9.61 8.64
C GLU A 292 12.63 -8.33 7.97
N TRP A 293 12.52 -7.26 8.77
CA TRP A 293 12.05 -5.93 8.36
C TRP A 293 13.22 -5.02 7.99
#